data_AF-A0A2K3JSG6-F1
#
_entry.id   AF-A0A2K3JSG6-F1
#
_cell.length_a   1.000
_cell.length_b   1.000
_cell.length_c   1.000
_cell.angle_alpha   90.00
_cell.angle_beta   90.00
_cell.angle_gamma   90.00
#
_symmetry.space_group_name_H-M   'P 1'
#
loop_
_entity.id
_entity.type
_entity.pdbx_description
1 polymer ?
#
loop_
_entity_poly.entity_id
_entity_poly.type
_entity_poly.pdbx_seq_one_letter_code
_entity_poly.pdbx_strand_id
1 'polypeptide(L)' 'GAATTCYVALHPQVKGLSGCYFVDCNLAETSSQAGDQELARKLWEYSSNLIKT' A
#
# COMPACT_ATOMS: atom_id res chain seq x y z
N GLY A 1 14.81 8.11 -0.27
CA GLY A 1 14.73 8.44 1.17
C GLY A 1 13.83 7.45 1.87
N ALA A 2 14.08 7.14 3.14
CA ALA A 2 13.27 6.19 3.94
C ALA A 2 12.31 6.90 4.92
N ALA A 3 12.25 8.24 4.89
CA ALA A 3 11.54 9.05 5.87
C ALA A 3 10.05 8.69 5.98
N THR A 4 9.34 8.59 4.85
CA THR A 4 7.93 8.19 4.83
C THR A 4 7.73 6.80 5.41
N THR A 5 8.59 5.83 5.08
CA THR A 5 8.53 4.47 5.63
C THR A 5 8.74 4.47 7.15
N CYS A 6 9.73 5.21 7.65
CA CYS A 6 9.98 5.33 9.09
C CYS A 6 8.84 6.05 9.81
N TYR A 7 8.25 7.09 9.20
CA TYR A 7 7.09 7.79 9.73
C TYR A 7 5.89 6.85 9.86
N VAL A 8 5.56 6.11 8.80
CA VAL A 8 4.42 5.18 8.80
C VAL A 8 4.64 4.01 9.79
N ALA A 9 5.87 3.55 9.97
CA ALA A 9 6.18 2.44 10.88
C ALA A 9 6.20 2.83 12.36
N LEU A 10 6.58 4.07 12.70
CA LEU A 10 6.93 4.44 14.08
C LEU A 10 6.09 5.58 14.68
N HIS A 11 5.49 6.43 13.86
CA HIS A 11 4.91 7.66 14.36
C HIS A 11 3.55 7.43 15.04
N PRO A 12 3.31 7.90 16.29
CA PRO A 12 2.06 7.66 16.99
C PRO A 12 0.80 8.17 16.27
N GLN A 13 0.92 9.22 15.45
CA GLN A 13 -0.21 9.78 14.70
C GLN A 13 -0.78 8.84 13.64
N VAL A 14 0.01 7.88 13.14
CA VAL A 14 -0.46 6.90 12.15
C VAL A 14 -0.90 5.59 12.79
N LYS A 15 -0.85 5.50 14.13
CA LYS A 15 -1.23 4.29 14.86
C LYS A 15 -2.71 3.98 14.62
N GLY A 16 -2.97 2.79 14.08
CA GLY A 16 -4.33 2.31 13.78
C GLY A 16 -4.87 2.73 12.41
N LEU A 17 -4.11 3.48 11.61
CA LEU A 17 -4.46 3.75 10.21
C LEU A 17 -4.04 2.56 9.34
N SER A 18 -4.92 2.15 8.43
CA SER A 18 -4.68 1.06 7.48
C SER A 18 -5.30 1.38 6.13
N GLY A 19 -4.72 0.88 5.04
CA GLY A 19 -5.25 1.07 3.68
C GLY A 19 -5.02 2.48 3.11
N CYS A 20 -4.17 3.29 3.75
CA CYS A 20 -3.83 4.63 3.29
C CYS A 20 -2.52 4.64 2.49
N TYR A 21 -2.40 5.60 1.58
CA TYR A 21 -1.17 5.85 0.83
C TYR A 21 -0.50 7.15 1.32
N PHE A 22 0.81 7.11 1.47
CA PHE A 22 1.60 8.22 2.01
C PHE A 22 2.72 8.64 1.06
N VAL A 23 2.87 9.95 0.86
CA VAL A 23 3.96 10.60 0.13
C VAL A 23 4.49 11.73 1.00
N ASP A 24 5.82 11.82 1.14
CA ASP A 24 6.47 12.83 1.99
C ASP A 24 5.87 12.95 3.41
N CYS A 25 5.61 11.81 4.06
CA CYS A 25 4.96 11.71 5.38
C CYS A 25 3.51 12.23 5.46
N ASN A 26 2.86 12.52 4.33
CA ASN A 26 1.48 13.01 4.26
C ASN A 26 0.58 12.01 3.55
N LEU A 27 -0.72 12.03 3.87
CA LEU A 27 -1.73 11.28 3.12
C LEU A 27 -1.82 11.82 1.68
N ALA A 28 -1.87 10.90 0.73
CA ALA A 28 -1.94 11.22 -0.68
C ALA A 28 -2.99 10.36 -1.39
N GLU A 29 -3.54 10.89 -2.48
CA GLU A 29 -4.43 10.11 -3.34
C GLU A 29 -3.65 9.07 -4.14
N THR A 30 -4.28 7.92 -4.33
CA THR A 30 -3.75 6.85 -5.15
C THR A 30 -4.19 7.00 -6.60
N SER A 31 -3.52 6.30 -7.51
CA SER A 31 -4.02 6.18 -8.89
C SER A 31 -5.37 5.46 -8.94
N SER A 32 -6.13 5.66 -10.01
CA SER A 32 -7.40 4.97 -10.24
C SER A 32 -7.27 3.45 -10.21
N GLN A 33 -6.17 2.92 -10.74
CA GLN A 33 -5.88 1.49 -10.76
C GLN A 33 -5.61 0.91 -9.38
N ALA A 34 -5.03 1.69 -8.46
CA ALA A 34 -4.74 1.24 -7.11
C ALA A 34 -6.01 1.02 -6.26
N GLY A 35 -7.12 1.68 -6.63
CA GLY A 35 -8.44 1.46 -6.04
C GLY A 35 -9.25 0.34 -6.71
N ASP A 36 -8.77 -0.25 -7.80
CA ASP A 36 -9.49 -1.29 -8.55
C ASP A 36 -9.35 -2.65 -7.84
N GLN A 37 -10.42 -3.06 -7.16
CA GLN A 37 -10.48 -4.32 -6.43
C GLN A 37 -10.42 -5.55 -7.34
N GLU A 38 -10.97 -5.47 -8.56
CA GLU A 38 -10.95 -6.59 -9.50
C GLU A 38 -9.54 -6.81 -10.04
N LEU A 39 -8.84 -5.72 -10.38
CA LEU A 39 -7.45 -5.76 -10.80
C LEU A 39 -6.55 -6.27 -9.67
N ALA A 40 -6.75 -5.81 -8.43
CA ALA A 40 -6.00 -6.29 -7.28
C ALA A 40 -6.18 -7.81 -7.06
N ARG A 41 -7.41 -8.34 -7.21
CA ARG A 41 -7.67 -9.77 -7.12
C ARG A 41 -6.96 -10.55 -8.23
N LYS A 42 -7.08 -10.10 -9.48
CA LYS A 42 -6.42 -10.72 -10.64
C LYS A 42 -4.89 -10.77 -10.45
N LEU A 43 -4.31 -9.68 -9.96
CA LEU A 43 -2.88 -9.59 -9.69
C LEU A 43 -2.44 -10.58 -8.59
N TRP A 44 -3.20 -10.66 -7.49
CA TRP A 44 -2.93 -11.60 -6.41
C TRP A 44 -2.94 -13.06 -6.88
N GLU A 45 -3.93 -13.45 -7.67
CA GLU A 45 -4.05 -14.80 -8.24
C GLU A 45 -2.88 -15.12 -9.17
N TYR A 46 -2.53 -14.18 -10.05
CA TYR A 46 -1.41 -14.33 -10.98
C TYR A 46 -0.07 -14.50 -10.23
N SER A 47 0.25 -13.60 -9.30
CA SER A 47 1.49 -13.65 -8.52
C SER A 47 1.57 -14.91 -7.65
N SER A 48 0.45 -15.33 -7.06
CA SER A 48 0.39 -16.56 -6.27
C SER A 48 0.66 -17.80 -7.13
N ASN A 49 0.17 -17.84 -8.38
CA ASN A 49 0.43 -18.95 -9.29
C ASN A 49 1.87 -18.95 -9.81
N LEU A 50 2.50 -17.79 -9.92
CA LEU A 50 3.90 -17.68 -10.36
C LEU A 50 4.88 -18.33 -9.37
N ILE A 51 4.57 -18.28 -8.07
CA ILE A 51 5.46 -18.81 -7.01
C ILE A 51 5.10 -20.24 -6.57
N LYS A 52 3.96 -20.79 -7.02
CA LYS A 52 3.60 -22.19 -6.72
C LYS A 52 4.54 -23.11 -7.49
N THR A 53 5.48 -23.71 -6.76
CA THR A 53 6.38 -24.77 -7.23
C THR A 53 5.73 -26.12 -7.00
#